data_AF-I4CCK0-F1
#
_entry.id   AF-I4CCK0-F1
#
_cell.length_a   1.000
_cell.length_b   1.000
_cell.length_c   1.000
_cell.angle_alpha   90.00
_cell.angle_beta   90.00
_cell.angle_gamma   90.00
#
_symmetry.space_group_name_H-M   'P 1'
#
loop_
_entity.id
_entity.type
_entity.pdbx_description
1 polymer ?
#
loop_
_entity_poly.entity_id
_entity_poly.type
_entity_poly.pdbx_seq_one_letter_code
_entity_poly.pdbx_strand_id
1 'polypeptide(L)'
;MCVDGVSHLVMNDETIQALMANPILDLVHKQVVMSLYAMDSNHELSTYKEMLPLYLGTDWESCEAILKAIEKAGLLTRTPDGIALVHPVKQDVSASCGCAM
;
A
#
# COMPACT_ATOMS: atom_id res chain seq x y z
N MET A 1 2.01 15.86 8.41
CA MET A 1 1.01 14.77 8.33
C MET A 1 0.74 14.53 6.85
N CYS A 2 1.35 13.49 6.26
CA CYS A 2 1.29 13.23 4.80
C CYS A 2 0.50 11.97 4.45
N VAL A 3 -0.22 11.38 5.41
CA VAL A 3 -0.98 10.12 5.25
C VAL A 3 -2.29 10.33 4.48
N ASP A 4 -2.77 11.57 4.39
CA ASP A 4 -4.10 11.91 3.88
C ASP A 4 -4.19 11.81 2.34
N GLY A 5 -3.13 12.20 1.62
CA GLY A 5 -3.13 12.20 0.15
C GLY A 5 -3.20 10.79 -0.47
N VAL A 6 -2.49 9.83 0.12
CA VAL A 6 -2.46 8.44 -0.38
C VAL A 6 -3.78 7.74 -0.11
N SER A 7 -4.39 8.01 1.05
CA SER A 7 -5.69 7.43 1.39
C SER A 7 -6.76 7.88 0.41
N HIS A 8 -6.77 9.16 0.06
CA HIS A 8 -7.65 9.69 -0.98
C HIS A 8 -7.38 9.08 -2.36
N LEU A 9 -6.12 8.88 -2.74
CA LEU A 9 -5.79 8.29 -4.05
C LEU A 9 -6.22 6.83 -4.17
N VAL A 10 -5.95 6.02 -3.12
CA VAL A 10 -6.39 4.62 -3.06
C VAL A 10 -7.92 4.52 -2.98
N MET A 11 -8.58 5.44 -2.27
CA MET A 11 -10.03 5.49 -2.19
C MET A 11 -10.70 6.07 -3.44
N ASN A 12 -9.99 6.79 -4.31
CA ASN A 12 -10.59 7.31 -5.54
C ASN A 12 -10.35 6.41 -6.76
N ASP A 13 -9.49 5.39 -6.63
CA ASP A 13 -9.27 4.39 -7.68
C ASP A 13 -10.29 3.24 -7.57
N GLU A 14 -11.24 3.20 -8.51
CA GLU A 14 -12.29 2.18 -8.57
C GLU A 14 -11.73 0.75 -8.68
N THR A 15 -10.56 0.59 -9.32
CA THR A 15 -9.92 -0.72 -9.48
C THR A 15 -9.34 -1.18 -8.15
N ILE A 16 -8.60 -0.30 -7.47
CA ILE A 16 -8.07 -0.62 -6.14
C ILE A 16 -9.20 -0.87 -5.14
N GLN A 17 -10.28 -0.09 -5.19
CA GLN A 17 -11.46 -0.34 -4.35
C GLN A 17 -12.10 -1.71 -4.63
N ALA A 18 -12.27 -2.09 -5.89
CA ALA A 18 -12.82 -3.40 -6.26
C ALA A 18 -11.93 -4.55 -5.76
N LEU A 19 -10.60 -4.41 -5.85
CA LEU A 19 -9.66 -5.39 -5.32
C LEU A 19 -9.67 -5.42 -3.78
N MET A 20 -9.80 -4.27 -3.13
CA MET A 20 -9.93 -4.14 -1.66
C MET A 20 -11.26 -4.66 -1.12
N ALA A 21 -12.28 -4.83 -1.97
CA ALA A 21 -13.54 -5.48 -1.64
C ALA A 21 -13.43 -7.02 -1.64
N ASN A 22 -12.28 -7.59 -2.02
CA ASN A 22 -12.07 -9.03 -2.05
C ASN A 22 -12.25 -9.65 -0.65
N PRO A 23 -13.11 -10.69 -0.49
CA PRO A 23 -13.41 -11.28 0.81
C PRO A 23 -12.24 -11.98 1.49
N ILE A 24 -11.16 -12.27 0.76
CA ILE A 24 -9.93 -12.83 1.37
C ILE A 24 -9.15 -11.78 2.18
N LEU A 25 -9.44 -10.49 1.97
CA LEU A 25 -8.79 -9.39 2.67
C LEU A 25 -9.63 -8.96 3.86
N ASP A 26 -9.12 -9.24 5.05
CA ASP A 26 -9.64 -8.66 6.29
C ASP A 26 -9.13 -7.22 6.50
N LEU A 27 -9.48 -6.65 7.67
CA LEU A 27 -9.07 -5.30 8.04
C LEU A 27 -7.54 -5.12 8.09
N VAL A 28 -6.80 -6.10 8.60
CA VAL A 28 -5.34 -6.02 8.73
C VAL A 28 -4.69 -6.03 7.35
N HIS A 29 -5.17 -6.88 6.44
CA HIS A 29 -4.68 -6.87 5.06
C HIS A 29 -4.90 -5.51 4.40
N LYS A 30 -6.09 -4.93 4.58
CA LYS A 30 -6.42 -3.60 4.03
C LYS A 30 -5.53 -2.52 4.61
N GLN A 31 -5.26 -2.53 5.92
CA GLN A 31 -4.33 -1.60 6.56
C GLN A 31 -2.91 -1.74 5.98
N VAL A 32 -2.45 -2.97 5.76
CA VAL A 32 -1.14 -3.23 5.15
C VAL A 32 -1.08 -2.73 3.72
N VAL A 33 -2.13 -2.93 2.92
CA VAL A 33 -2.22 -2.36 1.57
C VAL A 33 -2.06 -0.84 1.63
N MET A 34 -2.82 -0.15 2.47
CA MET A 34 -2.71 1.31 2.61
C MET A 34 -1.29 1.75 2.97
N SER A 35 -0.64 1.05 3.91
CA SER A 35 0.75 1.32 4.30
C SER A 35 1.73 1.09 3.16
N LEU A 36 1.57 0.03 2.37
CA LEU A 36 2.43 -0.25 1.21
C LEU A 36 2.29 0.82 0.12
N TYR A 37 1.06 1.24 -0.17
CA TYR A 37 0.81 2.35 -1.10
C TYR A 37 1.40 3.66 -0.59
N ALA A 38 1.38 3.90 0.73
CA ALA A 38 2.00 5.06 1.31
C ALA A 38 3.53 5.03 1.18
N MET A 39 4.15 3.88 1.46
CA MET A 39 5.59 3.67 1.27
C MET A 39 6.00 3.85 -0.21
N ASP A 40 5.23 3.28 -1.14
CA ASP A 40 5.48 3.43 -2.58
C ASP A 40 5.41 4.89 -3.03
N SER A 41 4.42 5.64 -2.54
CA SER A 41 4.27 7.07 -2.84
C SER A 41 5.42 7.94 -2.31
N ASN A 42 6.13 7.48 -1.29
CA ASN A 42 7.32 8.13 -0.73
C ASN A 42 8.63 7.58 -1.32
N HIS A 43 8.55 6.66 -2.29
CA HIS A 43 9.69 5.91 -2.83
C HIS A 43 10.45 5.06 -1.80
N GLU A 44 9.78 4.64 -0.74
CA GLU A 44 10.35 3.86 0.37
C GLU A 44 9.88 2.39 0.35
N LEU A 45 9.21 1.94 -0.70
CA LEU A 45 8.65 0.57 -0.79
C LEU A 45 9.72 -0.52 -0.57
N SER A 46 10.98 -0.26 -0.92
CA SER A 46 12.10 -1.17 -0.67
C SER A 46 12.31 -1.51 0.82
N THR A 47 11.86 -0.64 1.74
CA THR A 47 12.01 -0.81 3.20
C THR A 47 10.89 -1.61 3.85
N TYR A 48 9.90 -2.08 3.06
CA TYR A 48 8.71 -2.77 3.59
C TYR A 48 9.03 -3.97 4.50
N LYS A 49 10.13 -4.69 4.22
CA LYS A 49 10.55 -5.86 5.03
C LYS A 49 10.93 -5.49 6.47
N GLU A 50 11.48 -4.30 6.66
CA GLU A 50 11.88 -3.79 7.96
C GLU A 50 10.69 -3.13 8.67
N MET A 51 9.87 -2.39 7.92
CA MET A 51 8.80 -1.58 8.47
C MET A 51 7.54 -2.39 8.84
N LEU A 52 7.17 -3.41 8.06
CA LEU A 52 5.94 -4.18 8.30
C LEU A 52 5.93 -4.91 9.66
N PRO A 53 7.00 -5.64 10.06
CA PRO A 53 7.06 -6.27 11.38
C PRO A 53 6.90 -5.27 12.52
N LEU A 54 7.51 -4.08 12.41
CA LEU A 54 7.42 -3.02 13.39
C LEU A 54 6.01 -2.43 13.47
N TYR A 55 5.39 -2.18 12.31
CA TYR A 55 4.04 -1.62 12.22
C TYR A 55 2.98 -2.59 12.78
N LEU A 56 3.12 -3.88 12.50
CA LEU A 56 2.17 -4.92 12.91
C LEU A 56 2.49 -5.51 14.29
N GLY A 57 3.67 -5.23 14.86
CA GLY A 57 4.12 -5.82 16.12
C GLY A 57 4.25 -7.35 16.06
N THR A 58 4.64 -7.89 14.90
CA THR A 58 4.68 -9.34 14.63
C THR A 58 5.96 -9.76 13.93
N ASP A 59 6.20 -11.07 13.81
CA ASP A 59 7.33 -11.61 13.06
C ASP A 59 7.17 -11.51 11.53
N TRP A 60 8.28 -11.70 10.82
CA TRP A 60 8.30 -11.66 9.36
C TRP A 60 7.44 -12.75 8.72
N GLU A 61 7.38 -13.94 9.32
CA GLU A 61 6.58 -15.05 8.79
C GLU A 61 5.08 -14.69 8.72
N SER A 62 4.56 -14.04 9.77
CA SER A 62 3.20 -13.52 9.78
C SER A 62 2.99 -12.42 8.74
N CYS A 63 3.98 -11.52 8.58
CA CYS A 63 3.95 -10.50 7.53
C CYS A 63 3.91 -11.13 6.13
N GLU A 64 4.65 -12.21 5.90
CA GLU A 64 4.64 -12.91 4.62
C GLU A 64 3.28 -13.54 4.31
N ALA A 65 2.59 -14.09 5.31
CA ALA A 65 1.25 -14.63 5.14
C ALA A 65 0.27 -13.55 4.66
N ILE A 66 0.33 -12.36 5.28
CA ILE A 66 -0.47 -11.19 4.89
C ILE A 66 -0.15 -10.77 3.45
N LEU A 67 1.14 -10.64 3.12
CA LEU A 67 1.57 -10.26 1.76
C LEU A 67 1.12 -11.29 0.71
N LYS A 68 1.12 -12.59 1.03
CA LYS A 68 0.59 -13.63 0.13
C LYS A 68 -0.91 -13.49 -0.10
N ALA A 69 -1.68 -13.11 0.92
CA ALA A 69 -3.12 -12.87 0.75
C ALA A 69 -3.38 -11.62 -0.11
N ILE A 70 -2.59 -10.56 0.08
CA ILE A 70 -2.66 -9.33 -0.74
C ILE A 70 -2.28 -9.62 -2.20
N GLU A 71 -1.25 -10.44 -2.43
CA GLU A 71 -0.85 -10.90 -3.76
C GLU A 71 -1.97 -11.71 -4.45
N LYS A 72 -2.60 -12.64 -3.73
CA LYS A 72 -3.76 -13.39 -4.23
C LYS A 72 -4.95 -12.51 -4.56
N ALA A 73 -5.10 -11.38 -3.87
CA ALA A 73 -6.14 -10.40 -4.17
C ALA A 73 -5.81 -9.53 -5.38
N GLY A 74 -4.60 -9.62 -5.94
CA GLY A 74 -4.18 -8.88 -7.13
C GLY A 74 -3.74 -7.44 -6.86
N LEU A 75 -3.44 -7.08 -5.60
CA LEU A 75 -3.02 -5.72 -5.23
C LEU A 75 -1.50 -5.51 -5.31
N LEU A 76 -0.73 -6.60 -5.21
CA LEU A 76 0.72 -6.60 -5.37
C LEU A 76 1.19 -7.86 -6.11
N THR A 77 2.40 -7.82 -6.64
CA THR A 77 3.13 -8.97 -7.16
C THR A 77 4.48 -9.07 -6.46
N ARG A 78 4.93 -10.29 -6.18
CA ARG A 78 6.31 -10.53 -5.74
C ARG A 78 7.25 -10.58 -6.94
N THR A 79 8.37 -9.90 -6.83
CA THR A 79 9.46 -9.90 -7.81
C THR A 79 10.73 -10.48 -7.18
N PRO A 80 11.75 -10.87 -7.95
CA PRO A 80 13.04 -11.26 -7.39
C PRO A 80 13.67 -10.19 -6.49
N ASP A 81 13.36 -8.92 -6.77
CA ASP A 81 13.92 -7.75 -6.08
C ASP A 81 13.04 -7.26 -4.92
N GLY A 82 11.85 -7.84 -4.71
CA GLY A 82 10.94 -7.44 -3.63
C GLY A 82 9.46 -7.59 -3.98
N ILE A 83 8.72 -6.50 -3.86
CA ILE A 83 7.30 -6.41 -4.21
C ILE A 83 7.08 -5.23 -5.16
N ALA A 84 6.09 -5.36 -6.04
CA ALA A 84 5.59 -4.28 -6.88
C ALA A 84 4.08 -4.18 -6.69
N LEU A 85 3.56 -2.95 -6.55
CA LEU A 85 2.12 -2.73 -6.51
C LEU A 85 1.55 -2.83 -7.93
N VAL A 86 0.42 -3.53 -8.09
CA VAL A 86 -0.17 -3.80 -9.42
C VAL A 86 -0.74 -2.52 -10.06
N HIS A 87 -1.20 -1.59 -9.23
CA HIS A 87 -1.68 -0.28 -9.64
C HIS A 87 -0.87 0.80 -8.92
N PRO A 88 0.30 1.22 -9.45
CA PRO A 88 1.04 2.30 -8.84
C PRO A 88 0.20 3.57 -8.89
N VAL A 89 -0.01 4.18 -7.74
CA VAL A 89 -0.72 5.46 -7.64
C VAL A 89 0.19 6.52 -8.26
N LYS A 90 -0.19 7.01 -9.45
CA LYS A 90 0.44 8.20 -10.00
C LYS A 90 0.02 9.38 -9.11
N GLN A 91 0.98 9.96 -8.40
CA GLN A 91 0.76 11.29 -7.83
C GLN A 91 0.58 12.25 -9.00
N ASP A 92 -0.66 12.65 -9.25
CA ASP A 92 -0.90 13.84 -10.06
C ASP A 92 -0.34 15.01 -9.25
N VAL A 93 0.78 15.58 -9.70
CA VAL A 93 1.45 16.72 -9.05
C VAL A 93 0.59 17.99 -9.08
N SER A 94 -0.67 17.90 -9.52
CA SER A 94 -1.64 19.00 -9.60
C SER A 94 -2.60 19.01 -8.41
N ALA A 95 -2.05 19.09 -7.21
CA ALA A 95 -2.76 19.66 -6.08
C ALA A 95 -1.84 20.65 -5.38
N SER A 96 -1.66 21.79 -6.06
CA SER A 96 -1.47 23.12 -5.48
C SER A 96 -1.45 23.12 -3.94
N CYS A 97 -0.27 22.92 -3.35
CA CYS A 97 0.04 23.59 -2.10
C CYS A 97 0.05 25.08 -2.41
N GLY A 98 -1.13 25.70 -2.30
CA GLY A 98 -1.33 27.13 -2.32
C GLY A 98 -0.66 27.74 -1.10
N CYS A 99 0.65 27.89 -1.16
CA CYS A 99 1.42 28.80 -0.33
C CYS A 99 2.17 29.75 -1.27
N ALA A 100 1.41 30.45 -2.10
CA ALA A 100 1.85 31.72 -2.67
C ALA A 100 1.38 32.80 -1.69
N MET A 101 2.25 33.12 -0.73
CA MET A 101 2.33 34.47 -0.16
C MET A 101 3.59 35.11 -0.71
#